data_AF-A0A3E2JVJ5-F1
#
_entry.id   AF-A0A3E2JVJ5-F1
#
_cell.length_a   1.000
_cell.length_b   1.000
_cell.length_c   1.000
_cell.angle_alpha   90.00
_cell.angle_beta   90.00
_cell.angle_gamma   90.00
#
_symmetry.space_group_name_H-M   'P 1'
#
loop_
_entity.id
_entity.type
_entity.pdbx_description
1 polymer ?
#
loop_
_entity_poly.entity_id
_entity_poly.type
_entity_poly.pdbx_seq_one_letter_code
_entity_poly.pdbx_strand_id
1 'polypeptide(L)'
;MLVFILIIIAILIIRFSFSLTSGKKKLRIIVGSILTIVSIFSYPLLVPVFGEWNGFDGVASLMVFNFILLLGGIITLIASLFMPRESMNNNEQL
;
A
#
# COMPACT_ATOMS: atom_id res chain seq x y z
N MET A 1 9.04 -19.77 4.91
CA MET A 1 7.88 -19.41 5.78
C MET A 1 7.67 -17.90 5.85
N LEU A 2 8.72 -17.11 6.07
CA LEU A 2 8.62 -15.65 6.19
C LEU A 2 7.97 -14.97 4.96
N VAL A 3 8.32 -15.37 3.74
CA VAL A 3 7.68 -14.90 2.49
C VAL A 3 6.15 -14.97 2.57
N PHE A 4 5.59 -16.12 2.96
CA PHE A 4 4.14 -16.32 3.02
C PHE A 4 3.47 -15.41 4.04
N ILE A 5 4.11 -15.21 5.20
CA ILE A 5 3.62 -14.31 6.25
C ILE A 5 3.57 -12.86 5.71
N LEU A 6 4.65 -12.42 5.06
CA LEU A 6 4.70 -11.09 4.45
C LEU A 6 3.66 -10.91 3.35
N ILE A 7 3.44 -11.91 2.49
CA ILE A 7 2.41 -11.87 1.45
C ILE A 7 1.02 -11.70 2.08
N ILE A 8 0.70 -12.48 3.12
CA ILE A 8 -0.59 -12.38 3.82
C ILE A 8 -0.77 -10.97 4.42
N ILE A 9 0.27 -10.44 5.07
CA ILE A 9 0.26 -9.08 5.61
C ILE A 9 0.04 -8.05 4.51
N ALA A 10 0.73 -8.16 3.38
CA ALA A 10 0.58 -7.24 2.25
C ALA A 10 -0.86 -7.23 1.73
N ILE A 11 -1.47 -8.40 1.57
CA ILE A 11 -2.86 -8.52 1.13
C ILE A 11 -3.82 -7.90 2.15
N LEU A 12 -3.60 -8.12 3.45
CA LEU A 12 -4.40 -7.50 4.51
C LEU A 12 -4.29 -5.99 4.50
N ILE A 13 -3.09 -5.44 4.34
CA ILE A 13 -2.86 -4.00 4.24
C ILE A 13 -3.62 -3.44 3.04
N ILE A 14 -3.49 -4.06 1.86
CA ILE A 14 -4.18 -3.60 0.64
C ILE A 14 -5.70 -3.63 0.83
N ARG A 15 -6.26 -4.71 1.39
CA ARG A 15 -7.69 -4.80 1.68
C ARG A 15 -8.15 -3.77 2.68
N PHE A 16 -7.38 -3.55 3.75
CA PHE A 16 -7.68 -2.56 4.77
C PHE A 16 -7.66 -1.14 4.19
N SER A 17 -6.63 -0.81 3.40
CA SER A 17 -6.52 0.45 2.66
C SER A 17 -7.72 0.66 1.74
N PHE A 18 -8.17 -0.37 1.04
CA PHE A 18 -9.32 -0.30 0.14
C PHE A 18 -10.63 -0.11 0.90
N SER A 19 -10.82 -0.84 2.01
CA SER A 19 -12.01 -0.74 2.85
C SER A 19 -12.11 0.63 3.51
N LEU A 20 -11.00 1.18 4.01
CA LEU A 20 -10.95 2.48 4.68
C LEU A 20 -11.18 3.65 3.72
N THR A 21 -10.86 3.45 2.43
CA THR A 21 -11.01 4.46 1.37
C THR A 21 -12.32 4.32 0.58
N SER A 22 -13.19 3.38 0.96
CA SER A 22 -14.45 3.12 0.28
C SER A 22 -15.36 4.37 0.32
N GLY A 23 -15.64 4.94 -0.85
CA GLY A 23 -16.50 6.11 -1.02
C GLY A 23 -15.75 7.44 -1.24
N LYS A 24 -14.55 7.62 -0.66
CA LYS A 24 -13.84 8.91 -0.66
C LYS A 24 -12.69 8.94 -1.66
N LYS A 25 -12.95 9.46 -2.88
CA LYS A 25 -11.93 9.56 -3.96
C LYS A 25 -10.63 10.23 -3.51
N LYS A 26 -10.71 11.36 -2.78
CA LYS A 26 -9.53 12.08 -2.27
C LYS A 26 -8.70 11.21 -1.31
N LEU A 27 -9.37 10.50 -0.40
CA LEU A 27 -8.71 9.64 0.58
C LEU A 27 -8.02 8.46 -0.11
N ARG A 28 -8.64 7.90 -1.14
CA ARG A 28 -8.10 6.79 -1.93
C ARG A 28 -6.82 7.15 -2.68
N ILE A 29 -6.75 8.36 -3.23
CA ILE A 29 -5.53 8.89 -3.86
C ILE A 29 -4.42 9.03 -2.82
N ILE A 30 -4.71 9.65 -1.67
CA ILE A 30 -3.72 9.85 -0.60
C ILE A 30 -3.19 8.51 -0.10
N VAL A 31 -4.08 7.56 0.22
CA VAL A 31 -3.69 6.24 0.72
C VAL A 31 -2.90 5.45 -0.32
N GLY A 32 -3.31 5.47 -1.60
CA GLY A 32 -2.57 4.83 -2.68
C GLY A 32 -1.17 5.42 -2.87
N SER A 33 -1.04 6.75 -2.82
CA SER A 33 0.25 7.44 -2.88
C SER A 33 1.14 7.10 -1.69
N ILE A 34 0.60 7.12 -0.47
CA ILE A 34 1.34 6.74 0.74
C ILE A 34 1.82 5.30 0.63
N LEU A 35 0.95 4.37 0.23
CA LEU A 35 1.31 2.96 0.10
C LEU A 35 2.44 2.74 -0.91
N THR A 36 2.39 3.46 -2.03
CA THR A 36 3.44 3.45 -3.06
C THR A 36 4.76 3.99 -2.51
N ILE A 37 4.75 5.16 -1.84
CA ILE A 37 5.94 5.76 -1.25
C ILE A 37 6.55 4.83 -0.19
N VAL A 38 5.72 4.31 0.71
CA VAL A 38 6.14 3.38 1.77
C VAL A 38 6.81 2.16 1.15
N SER A 39 6.25 1.57 0.09
CA SER A 39 6.86 0.40 -0.55
C SER A 39 8.24 0.66 -1.17
N ILE A 40 8.51 1.87 -1.64
CA ILE A 40 9.81 2.23 -2.24
C ILE A 40 10.85 2.50 -1.15
N PHE A 41 10.49 3.31 -0.14
CA PHE A 41 11.43 3.72 0.91
C PHE A 41 11.64 2.65 1.98
N SER A 42 10.64 1.80 2.21
CA SER A 42 10.74 0.74 3.21
C SER A 42 11.73 -0.35 2.80
N TYR A 43 11.96 -0.56 1.51
CA TYR A 43 12.92 -1.56 1.04
C TYR A 43 14.37 -1.26 1.49
N PRO A 44 15.03 -0.15 1.09
CA PRO A 44 16.40 0.13 1.50
C PRO A 44 16.56 0.27 3.02
N LEU A 45 15.50 0.69 3.72
CA LEU A 45 15.52 0.85 5.17
C LEU A 45 15.46 -0.49 5.93
N LEU A 46 14.72 -1.47 5.42
CA LEU A 46 14.56 -2.78 6.06
C LEU A 46 15.51 -3.86 5.53
N VAL A 47 16.16 -3.66 4.38
CA VAL A 47 17.17 -4.57 3.84
C VAL A 47 18.25 -4.96 4.86
N PRO A 48 18.90 -4.04 5.61
CA PRO A 48 19.92 -4.45 6.59
C PRO A 48 19.33 -5.33 7.69
N VAL A 49 18.12 -5.01 8.17
CA VAL A 49 17.45 -5.78 9.24
C VAL A 49 17.10 -7.19 8.77
N PHE A 50 16.50 -7.33 7.59
CA PHE A 50 16.11 -8.64 7.05
C PHE A 50 17.31 -9.45 6.52
N GLY A 51 18.36 -8.76 6.07
CA GLY A 51 19.62 -9.36 5.66
C GLY A 51 20.40 -9.95 6.84
N GLU A 52 20.39 -9.30 8.00
CA GLU A 52 20.98 -9.87 9.22
C GLU A 52 20.17 -11.04 9.76
N TRP A 53 18.84 -10.98 9.67
CA TRP A 53 17.99 -11.97 10.34
C TRP A 53 17.84 -13.29 9.58
N ASN A 54 17.70 -13.23 8.24
CA ASN A 54 17.50 -14.41 7.38
C ASN A 54 18.38 -14.38 6.13
N GLY A 55 19.43 -13.57 6.10
CA GLY A 55 20.36 -13.50 4.98
C GLY A 55 19.65 -13.14 3.67
N PHE A 56 20.04 -13.83 2.61
CA PHE A 56 19.49 -13.64 1.26
C PHE A 56 17.98 -13.92 1.19
N ASP A 57 17.49 -14.94 1.87
CA ASP A 57 16.06 -15.30 1.87
C ASP A 57 15.20 -14.22 2.52
N GLY A 58 15.71 -13.57 3.58
CA GLY A 58 15.05 -12.44 4.23
C GLY A 58 14.89 -11.25 3.28
N VAL A 59 15.98 -10.89 2.58
CA VAL A 59 15.99 -9.80 1.59
C VAL A 59 15.08 -10.12 0.40
N ALA A 60 15.11 -11.34 -0.13
CA ALA A 60 14.25 -11.77 -1.22
C ALA A 60 12.75 -11.71 -0.81
N SER A 61 12.43 -12.15 0.41
CA SER A 61 11.07 -12.05 0.96
C SER A 61 10.59 -10.60 1.06
N LEU A 62 11.48 -9.72 1.54
CA LEU A 62 11.21 -8.30 1.66
C LEU A 62 11.03 -7.63 0.29
N MET A 63 11.79 -8.06 -0.72
CA MET A 63 11.62 -7.60 -2.10
C MET A 63 10.22 -7.94 -2.62
N VAL A 64 9.80 -9.21 -2.48
CA VAL A 64 8.46 -9.66 -2.89
C VAL A 64 7.36 -8.89 -2.17
N PHE A 65 7.50 -8.68 -0.86
CA PHE A 65 6.56 -7.89 -0.06
C PHE A 65 6.40 -6.46 -0.58
N ASN A 66 7.50 -5.75 -0.80
CA ASN A 66 7.45 -4.38 -1.29
C ASN A 66 6.89 -4.31 -2.71
N PHE A 67 7.19 -5.27 -3.57
CA PHE A 67 6.58 -5.37 -4.91
C PHE A 67 5.06 -5.52 -4.87
N ILE A 68 4.54 -6.39 -3.99
CA ILE A 68 3.10 -6.58 -3.83
C ILE A 68 2.42 -5.31 -3.30
N LEU A 69 3.03 -4.63 -2.32
CA LEU A 69 2.53 -3.35 -1.82
C LEU A 69 2.54 -2.27 -2.89
N LEU A 70 3.61 -2.18 -3.68
CA LEU A 70 3.74 -1.23 -4.79
C LEU A 70 2.63 -1.45 -5.81
N LEU A 71 2.43 -2.69 -6.25
CA LEU A 71 1.35 -3.05 -7.18
C LEU A 71 -0.03 -2.74 -6.58
N GLY A 72 -0.25 -3.06 -5.30
CA GLY A 72 -1.47 -2.72 -4.58
C GLY A 72 -1.73 -1.21 -4.52
N GLY A 73 -0.69 -0.42 -4.28
CA GLY A 73 -0.74 1.05 -4.28
C GLY A 73 -1.10 1.61 -5.65
N ILE A 74 -0.42 1.15 -6.70
CA ILE A 74 -0.71 1.54 -8.10
C ILE A 74 -2.14 1.18 -8.49
N ILE A 75 -2.58 -0.06 -8.22
CA ILE A 75 -3.96 -0.49 -8.52
C ILE A 75 -4.97 0.39 -7.78
N THR A 76 -4.70 0.74 -6.52
CA THR A 76 -5.55 1.63 -5.72
C THR A 76 -5.63 3.03 -6.34
N LEU A 77 -4.51 3.58 -6.81
CA LEU A 77 -4.45 4.86 -7.51
C LEU A 77 -5.23 4.81 -8.82
N ILE A 78 -5.00 3.81 -9.66
CA ILE A 78 -5.71 3.63 -10.94
C ILE A 78 -7.22 3.55 -10.68
N ALA A 79 -7.63 2.71 -9.73
CA ALA A 79 -9.04 2.52 -9.42
C ALA A 79 -9.68 3.78 -8.78
N SER A 80 -8.89 4.68 -8.19
CA SER A 80 -9.37 5.99 -7.75
C SER A 80 -9.69 6.93 -8.92
N LEU A 81 -9.00 6.82 -10.05
CA LEU A 81 -9.25 7.64 -11.25
C LEU A 81 -10.63 7.34 -11.84
N PHE A 82 -11.00 6.06 -11.89
CA PHE A 82 -12.29 5.58 -12.38
C PHE A 82 -13.46 5.81 -11.41
N MET A 83 -13.20 6.18 -10.15
CA MET A 83 -14.27 6.48 -9.21
C MET A 83 -14.91 7.84 -9.55
N PRO A 84 -16.25 7.94 -9.59
CA PRO A 84 -16.94 9.21 -9.76
C PRO A 84 -16.42 10.23 -8.75
N ARG A 85 -16.26 11.49 -9.17
CA ARG A 85 -15.84 12.56 -8.27
C ARG A 85 -16.97 12.76 -7.27
N GLU A 86 -16.75 12.40 -6.02
CA GLU A 86 -17.66 12.73 -4.93
C GLU A 86 -17.80 14.26 -4.93
N SER A 87 -18.97 14.75 -5.33
CA SER A 87 -19.29 16.17 -5.24
C SER A 87 -19.34 16.49 -3.76
N MET A 88 -18.33 17.20 -3.26
CA MET A 88 -18.43 17.86 -1.96
C MET A 88 -19.69 18.73 -2.01
N ASN A 89 -20.73 18.29 -1.33
CA ASN A 89 -21.94 19.07 -1.14
C ASN A 89 -21.56 20.23 -0.22
N ASN A 90 -21.54 21.44 -0.79
CA ASN A 90 -21.16 22.69 -0.12
C ASN A 90 -22.27 23.14 0.85
N ASN A 91 -22.50 22.39 1.93
CA ASN A 91 -23.49 22.74 2.95
C ASN A 91 -22.85 23.08 4.31
N GLU A 92 -21.71 23.78 4.30
CA GLU A 92 -21.16 24.46 5.49
C GLU A 92 -20.92 25.95 5.20
N GLN A 93 -21.93 26.60 4.64
CA GLN A 93 -22.05 28.07 4.64
C GLN A 93 -23.46 28.44 5.09
N LEU A 94 -23.73 28.36 6.41
CA LEU A 94 -24.77 29.11 7.11
C LEU A 94 -24.31 29.37 8.55
#